data_AF-A0A533Q815-F1
#
_entry.id   AF-A0A533Q815-F1
#
_cell.length_a   1.000
_cell.length_b   1.000
_cell.length_c   1.000
_cell.angle_alpha   90.00
_cell.angle_beta   90.00
_cell.angle_gamma   90.00
#
_symmetry.space_group_name_H-M   'P 1'
#
loop_
_entity.id
_entity.type
_entity.pdbx_description
1 polymer ?
#
loop_
_entity_poly.entity_id
_entity_poly.type
_entity_poly.pdbx_seq_one_letter_code
_entity_poly.pdbx_strand_id
1 'polypeptide(L)'
;MESPSTAITTLEQRYRYALSLLVEQKYVNAVKEFESIIKTDPASEYAEVAQINIGWAYFLNGDYKRALKAYEKVLQKHPGTKRTKEILEKEYQVGVAQMDTNEEAAIAVFEKIIEKHPLGPIAPDAQVKIADAYFKLGQYEEALDAYEKFLENYPKNEWIPYVQYQIPLTRVYHEKLQERNYGLLISAREGFEEYLISNPQGVHVGDAKRMIEEIRAIEAEREFNIGDFYLRVRRPASAAMYFEFVINDFPGTIWAERASERLEFLRMIEAIK
;
A
#
# COMPACT_ATOMS: atom_id res chain seq x y z
N MET A 1 -26.51 49.71 1.88
CA MET A 1 -27.03 49.12 0.63
C MET A 1 -26.99 47.62 0.83
N GLU A 2 -28.13 47.02 1.12
CA GLU A 2 -28.26 45.57 1.22
C GLU A 2 -28.11 44.98 -0.18
N SER A 3 -27.23 43.99 -0.31
CA SER A 3 -27.06 43.21 -1.54
C SER A 3 -28.42 42.59 -1.91
N PRO A 4 -28.86 42.63 -3.18
CA PRO A 4 -30.11 42.00 -3.57
C PRO A 4 -30.03 40.52 -3.23
N SER A 5 -30.88 40.08 -2.28
CA SER A 5 -31.24 38.68 -2.10
C SER A 5 -31.82 38.21 -3.44
N THR A 6 -31.00 37.63 -4.31
CA THR A 6 -31.45 36.94 -5.51
C THR A 6 -32.36 35.81 -5.05
N ALA A 7 -33.68 36.04 -5.12
CA ALA A 7 -34.66 35.04 -4.77
C ALA A 7 -34.40 33.79 -5.61
N ILE A 8 -34.06 32.69 -4.95
CA ILE A 8 -33.83 31.40 -5.58
C ILE A 8 -35.19 30.87 -6.04
N THR A 9 -35.48 31.05 -7.32
CA THR A 9 -36.79 30.73 -7.91
C THR A 9 -36.81 29.41 -8.69
N THR A 10 -35.66 28.93 -9.15
CA THR A 10 -35.55 27.67 -9.91
C THR A 10 -34.66 26.64 -9.21
N LEU A 11 -34.84 25.36 -9.53
CA LEU A 11 -33.95 24.29 -9.03
C LEU A 11 -32.51 24.49 -9.49
N GLU A 12 -32.32 24.99 -10.72
CA GLU A 12 -30.99 25.33 -11.25
C GLU A 12 -30.31 26.43 -10.41
N GLN A 13 -31.03 27.51 -10.10
CA GLN A 13 -30.49 28.59 -9.24
C GLN A 13 -30.15 28.05 -7.85
N ARG A 14 -31.00 27.19 -7.28
CA ARG A 14 -30.74 26.57 -5.97
C ARG A 14 -29.51 25.67 -6.02
N TYR A 15 -29.37 24.89 -7.09
CA TYR A 15 -28.24 24.00 -7.30
C TYR A 15 -26.93 24.79 -7.43
N ARG A 16 -26.92 25.88 -8.22
CA ARG A 16 -25.76 26.78 -8.34
C ARG A 16 -25.39 27.45 -7.01
N TYR A 17 -26.39 27.85 -6.22
CA TYR A 17 -26.15 28.38 -4.87
C TYR A 17 -25.59 27.32 -3.92
N ALA A 18 -26.12 26.10 -3.94
CA ALA A 18 -25.58 25.00 -3.15
C ALA A 18 -24.11 24.68 -3.51
N LEU A 19 -23.76 24.78 -4.79
CA LEU A 19 -22.36 24.67 -5.25
C LEU A 19 -21.48 25.82 -4.75
N SER A 20 -21.97 27.07 -4.74
CA SER A 20 -21.18 28.19 -4.23
C SER A 20 -20.88 28.04 -2.74
N LEU A 21 -21.83 27.49 -1.97
CA LEU A 21 -21.63 27.18 -0.56
C LEU A 21 -20.53 26.13 -0.33
N LEU A 22 -20.31 25.18 -1.25
CA LEU A 22 -19.17 24.26 -1.18
C LEU A 22 -17.83 24.99 -1.35
N VAL A 23 -17.77 25.92 -2.31
CA VAL A 23 -16.58 26.75 -2.56
C VAL A 23 -16.28 27.66 -1.36
N GLU A 24 -17.31 28.18 -0.71
CA GLU A 24 -17.22 28.96 0.52
C GLU A 24 -16.97 28.11 1.78
N GLN A 25 -16.80 26.79 1.64
CA GLN A 25 -16.61 25.84 2.75
C GLN A 25 -17.77 25.77 3.75
N LYS A 26 -18.96 26.25 3.36
CA LYS A 26 -20.19 26.21 4.16
C LYS A 26 -20.92 24.88 3.96
N TYR A 27 -20.23 23.77 4.26
CA TYR A 27 -20.68 22.42 3.91
C TYR A 27 -22.06 22.05 4.46
N VAL A 28 -22.35 22.40 5.72
CA VAL A 28 -23.66 22.13 6.33
C VAL A 28 -24.80 22.85 5.60
N ASN A 29 -24.56 24.09 5.16
CA ASN A 29 -25.56 24.85 4.41
C ASN A 29 -25.70 24.30 2.99
N ALA A 30 -24.59 23.92 2.34
CA ALA A 30 -24.62 23.27 1.04
C ALA A 30 -25.46 21.98 1.06
N VAL A 31 -25.26 21.12 2.07
CA VAL A 31 -26.06 19.90 2.28
C VAL A 31 -27.56 20.23 2.38
N LYS A 32 -27.94 21.22 3.21
CA LYS A 32 -29.35 21.63 3.35
C LYS A 32 -29.96 22.05 2.02
N GLU A 33 -29.23 22.81 1.20
CA GLU A 33 -29.72 23.25 -0.11
C GLU A 33 -29.86 22.08 -1.10
N PHE A 34 -28.90 21.16 -1.13
CA PHE A 34 -29.02 19.94 -1.95
C PHE A 34 -30.16 19.02 -1.48
N GLU A 35 -30.36 18.87 -0.17
CA GLU A 35 -31.49 18.12 0.38
C GLU A 35 -32.83 18.75 0.00
N SER A 36 -32.90 20.09 -0.02
CA SER A 36 -34.09 20.81 -0.48
C SER A 36 -34.38 20.55 -1.96
N ILE A 37 -33.37 20.42 -2.82
CA ILE A 37 -33.55 20.07 -4.24
C ILE A 37 -34.18 18.68 -4.36
N ILE A 38 -33.59 17.69 -3.69
CA ILE A 38 -34.07 16.30 -3.70
C ILE A 38 -35.49 16.19 -3.13
N LYS A 39 -35.83 16.99 -2.11
CA LYS A 39 -37.17 17.00 -1.51
C LYS A 39 -38.21 17.65 -2.41
N THR A 40 -37.82 18.72 -3.12
CA THR A 40 -38.74 19.49 -3.97
C THR A 40 -39.10 18.73 -5.22
N ASP A 41 -38.10 18.13 -5.89
CA ASP A 41 -38.32 17.30 -7.05
C ASP A 41 -37.29 16.15 -7.09
N PRO A 42 -37.66 14.97 -6.54
CA PRO A 42 -36.82 13.78 -6.56
C PRO A 42 -36.52 13.23 -7.95
N ALA A 43 -37.30 13.61 -8.98
CA ALA A 43 -37.13 13.15 -10.36
C ALA A 43 -36.37 14.17 -11.24
N SER A 44 -36.04 15.35 -10.68
CA SER A 44 -35.28 16.37 -11.40
C SER A 44 -33.91 15.85 -11.83
N GLU A 45 -33.38 16.40 -12.93
CA GLU A 45 -32.01 16.15 -13.39
C GLU A 45 -30.95 16.51 -12.33
N TYR A 46 -31.30 17.35 -11.35
CA TYR A 46 -30.42 17.77 -10.26
C TYR A 46 -30.46 16.84 -9.06
N ALA A 47 -31.49 16.01 -8.87
CA ALA A 47 -31.66 15.23 -7.64
C ALA A 47 -30.52 14.22 -7.42
N GLU A 48 -30.14 13.48 -8.46
CA GLU A 48 -29.04 12.51 -8.39
C GLU A 48 -27.70 13.22 -8.09
N VAL A 49 -27.41 14.30 -8.83
CA VAL A 49 -26.15 15.06 -8.68
C VAL A 49 -26.10 15.80 -7.35
N ALA A 50 -27.24 16.28 -6.85
CA ALA A 50 -27.37 16.86 -5.52
C ALA A 50 -27.04 15.81 -4.45
N GLN A 51 -27.48 14.56 -4.61
CA GLN A 51 -27.17 13.49 -3.67
C GLN A 51 -25.68 13.12 -3.68
N ILE A 52 -25.03 13.15 -4.84
CA ILE A 52 -23.56 13.00 -4.96
C ILE A 52 -22.85 14.19 -4.28
N ASN A 53 -23.30 15.41 -4.52
CA ASN A 53 -22.71 16.62 -3.90
C ASN A 53 -22.93 16.70 -2.40
N ILE A 54 -23.99 16.10 -1.85
CA ILE A 54 -24.14 15.90 -0.40
C ILE A 54 -22.99 15.01 0.12
N GLY A 55 -22.68 13.91 -0.58
CA GLY A 55 -21.54 13.08 -0.23
C GLY A 55 -20.23 13.84 -0.29
N TRP A 56 -20.04 14.66 -1.34
CA TRP A 56 -18.86 15.50 -1.48
C TRP A 56 -18.74 16.56 -0.37
N ALA A 57 -19.84 17.19 0.02
CA ALA A 57 -19.87 18.13 1.14
C ALA A 57 -19.45 17.46 2.45
N TYR A 58 -19.93 16.24 2.70
CA TYR A 58 -19.52 15.47 3.87
C TYR A 58 -18.05 15.06 3.82
N PHE A 59 -17.55 14.64 2.65
CA PHE A 59 -16.13 14.35 2.44
C PHE A 59 -15.24 15.56 2.73
N LEU A 60 -15.58 16.74 2.19
CA LEU A 60 -14.84 17.98 2.44
C LEU A 60 -14.89 18.42 3.92
N ASN A 61 -15.93 18.01 4.64
CA ASN A 61 -16.07 18.24 6.07
C ASN A 61 -15.39 17.14 6.94
N GLY A 62 -14.72 16.16 6.33
CA GLY A 62 -14.09 15.02 7.02
C GLY A 62 -15.08 13.99 7.57
N ASP A 63 -16.38 14.11 7.29
CA ASP A 63 -17.40 13.14 7.71
C ASP A 63 -17.51 12.01 6.67
N TYR A 64 -16.47 11.19 6.61
CA TYR A 64 -16.34 10.09 5.65
C TYR A 64 -17.48 9.07 5.75
N LYS A 65 -17.99 8.81 6.95
CA LYS A 65 -19.13 7.91 7.16
C LYS A 65 -20.39 8.43 6.49
N ARG A 66 -20.71 9.72 6.62
CA ARG A 66 -21.86 10.30 5.93
C ARG A 66 -21.61 10.47 4.43
N ALA A 67 -20.38 10.72 4.01
CA ALA A 67 -20.01 10.76 2.60
C ALA A 67 -20.34 9.43 1.89
N LEU A 68 -19.82 8.31 2.41
CA LEU A 68 -20.09 6.96 1.88
C LEU A 68 -21.58 6.63 1.87
N LYS A 69 -22.31 6.99 2.94
CA LYS A 69 -23.77 6.77 3.00
C LYS A 69 -24.52 7.55 1.92
N ALA A 70 -24.08 8.78 1.61
CA ALA A 70 -24.68 9.60 0.57
C ALA A 70 -24.42 9.02 -0.84
N TYR A 71 -23.21 8.53 -1.09
CA TYR A 71 -22.82 7.85 -2.33
C TYR A 71 -23.59 6.54 -2.52
N GLU A 72 -23.64 5.70 -1.50
CA GLU A 72 -24.38 4.44 -1.52
C GLU A 72 -25.87 4.63 -1.79
N LYS A 73 -26.47 5.70 -1.24
CA LYS A 73 -27.88 6.03 -1.49
C LYS A 73 -28.16 6.30 -2.97
N VAL A 74 -27.20 6.81 -3.74
CA VAL A 74 -27.36 7.00 -5.20
C VAL A 74 -27.42 5.64 -5.89
N LEU A 75 -26.46 4.75 -5.61
CA LEU A 75 -26.38 3.42 -6.20
C LEU A 75 -27.58 2.54 -5.85
N GLN A 76 -28.13 2.68 -4.63
CA GLN A 76 -29.34 1.96 -4.20
C GLN A 76 -30.61 2.46 -4.89
N LYS A 77 -30.75 3.78 -5.08
CA LYS A 77 -31.95 4.37 -5.69
C LYS A 77 -31.94 4.31 -7.22
N HIS A 78 -30.76 4.32 -7.83
CA HIS A 78 -30.57 4.29 -9.27
C HIS A 78 -29.61 3.17 -9.69
N PRO A 79 -29.99 1.88 -9.49
CA PRO A 79 -29.17 0.76 -9.96
C PRO A 79 -28.87 0.91 -11.46
N GLY A 80 -27.59 0.83 -11.84
CA GLY A 80 -27.17 0.96 -13.24
C GLY A 80 -27.07 2.40 -13.75
N THR A 81 -27.06 3.42 -12.88
CA THR A 81 -26.79 4.81 -13.30
C THR A 81 -25.46 4.92 -14.06
N LYS A 82 -25.43 5.78 -15.09
CA LYS A 82 -24.21 6.13 -15.82
C LYS A 82 -23.15 6.79 -14.91
N ARG A 83 -23.55 7.29 -13.75
CA ARG A 83 -22.66 7.88 -12.73
C ARG A 83 -22.01 6.86 -11.79
N THR A 84 -22.26 5.56 -11.97
CA THR A 84 -21.67 4.52 -11.11
C THR A 84 -20.15 4.67 -11.03
N LYS A 85 -19.47 4.92 -12.16
CA LYS A 85 -18.02 5.15 -12.18
C LYS A 85 -17.60 6.35 -11.32
N GLU A 86 -18.26 7.51 -11.50
CA GLU A 86 -18.00 8.72 -10.71
C GLU A 86 -18.18 8.46 -9.21
N ILE A 87 -19.22 7.71 -8.83
CA ILE A 87 -19.52 7.40 -7.44
C ILE A 87 -18.43 6.50 -6.84
N LEU A 88 -17.97 5.48 -7.57
CA LEU A 88 -16.88 4.62 -7.12
C LEU A 88 -15.55 5.39 -7.00
N GLU A 89 -15.27 6.33 -7.89
CA GLU A 89 -14.11 7.24 -7.76
C GLU A 89 -14.22 8.07 -6.49
N LYS A 90 -15.43 8.52 -6.12
CA LYS A 90 -15.67 9.25 -4.88
C LYS A 90 -15.56 8.38 -3.63
N GLU A 91 -16.07 7.15 -3.65
CA GLU A 91 -15.86 6.18 -2.56
C GLU A 91 -14.37 5.85 -2.41
N TYR A 92 -13.64 5.65 -3.52
CA TYR A 92 -12.20 5.43 -3.51
C TYR A 92 -11.44 6.61 -2.88
N GLN A 93 -11.82 7.86 -3.22
CA GLN A 93 -11.25 9.06 -2.60
C GLN A 93 -11.45 9.10 -1.09
N VAL A 94 -12.59 8.60 -0.58
CA VAL A 94 -12.80 8.45 0.87
C VAL A 94 -11.78 7.48 1.47
N GLY A 95 -11.62 6.30 0.86
CA GLY A 95 -10.65 5.30 1.32
C GLY A 95 -9.23 5.86 1.36
N VAL A 96 -8.80 6.53 0.28
CA VAL A 96 -7.47 7.17 0.21
C VAL A 96 -7.29 8.22 1.31
N ALA A 97 -8.31 9.04 1.58
CA ALA A 97 -8.21 10.04 2.64
C ALA A 97 -8.11 9.43 4.06
N GLN A 98 -8.56 8.18 4.23
CA GLN A 98 -8.48 7.45 5.49
C GLN A 98 -7.17 6.68 5.68
N MET A 99 -6.36 6.50 4.62
CA MET A 99 -5.11 5.72 4.63
C MET A 99 -4.03 6.17 5.63
N ASP A 100 -4.11 7.39 6.16
CA ASP A 100 -3.15 7.94 7.13
C ASP A 100 -3.79 8.24 8.50
N THR A 101 -5.10 8.01 8.65
CA THR A 101 -5.85 8.40 9.85
C THR A 101 -6.67 7.26 10.44
N ASN A 102 -7.07 6.28 9.62
CA ASN A 102 -7.83 5.11 9.99
C ASN A 102 -7.72 4.06 8.86
N GLU A 103 -6.61 3.34 8.86
CA GLU A 103 -6.26 2.34 7.85
C GLU A 103 -7.31 1.22 7.78
N GLU A 104 -7.90 0.79 8.91
CA GLU A 104 -8.96 -0.22 8.91
C GLU A 104 -10.24 0.26 8.22
N ALA A 105 -10.60 1.53 8.40
CA ALA A 105 -11.72 2.13 7.67
C ALA A 105 -11.41 2.25 6.17
N ALA A 106 -10.16 2.58 5.81
CA ALA A 106 -9.73 2.60 4.42
C ALA A 106 -9.86 1.22 3.76
N ILE A 107 -9.38 0.16 4.43
CA ILE A 107 -9.52 -1.23 3.98
C ILE A 107 -10.99 -1.57 3.71
N ALA A 108 -11.88 -1.29 4.68
CA ALA A 108 -13.31 -1.59 4.53
C ALA A 108 -13.95 -0.86 3.32
N VAL A 109 -13.49 0.35 2.99
CA VAL A 109 -13.94 1.08 1.80
C VAL A 109 -13.48 0.40 0.52
N PHE A 110 -12.20 0.04 0.42
CA PHE A 110 -11.64 -0.60 -0.76
C PHE A 110 -12.21 -2.01 -0.99
N GLU A 111 -12.39 -2.80 0.09
CA GLU A 111 -13.03 -4.11 0.02
C GLU A 111 -14.45 -4.00 -0.56
N LYS A 112 -15.23 -3.02 -0.10
CA LYS A 112 -16.59 -2.78 -0.60
C LYS A 112 -16.62 -2.37 -2.09
N ILE A 113 -15.61 -1.64 -2.56
CA ILE A 113 -15.46 -1.30 -3.98
C ILE A 113 -15.23 -2.56 -4.81
N ILE A 114 -14.32 -3.44 -4.35
CA ILE A 114 -13.99 -4.70 -5.04
C ILE A 114 -15.17 -5.68 -4.99
N GLU A 115 -15.87 -5.79 -3.86
CA GLU A 115 -17.04 -6.66 -3.70
C GLU A 115 -18.14 -6.27 -4.70
N LYS A 116 -18.44 -4.97 -4.82
CA LYS A 116 -19.49 -4.48 -5.71
C LYS A 116 -19.06 -4.46 -7.18
N HIS A 117 -17.78 -4.23 -7.46
CA HIS A 117 -17.27 -4.02 -8.81
C HIS A 117 -15.89 -4.68 -9.03
N PRO A 118 -15.81 -6.03 -8.95
CA PRO A 118 -14.52 -6.74 -8.97
C PRO A 118 -13.73 -6.59 -10.28
N LEU A 119 -14.44 -6.32 -11.38
CA LEU A 119 -13.86 -6.06 -12.71
C LEU A 119 -13.86 -4.57 -13.09
N GLY A 120 -14.16 -3.69 -12.12
CA GLY A 120 -14.15 -2.25 -12.33
C GLY A 120 -12.74 -1.71 -12.53
N PRO A 121 -12.57 -0.56 -13.22
CA PRO A 121 -11.24 0.00 -13.51
C PRO A 121 -10.46 0.41 -12.24
N ILE A 122 -11.14 0.59 -11.11
CA ILE A 122 -10.54 0.96 -9.81
C ILE A 122 -10.21 -0.28 -8.98
N ALA A 123 -10.78 -1.45 -9.28
CA ALA A 123 -10.59 -2.65 -8.47
C ALA A 123 -9.11 -3.07 -8.30
N PRO A 124 -8.25 -3.02 -9.35
CA PRO A 124 -6.83 -3.30 -9.18
C PRO A 124 -6.15 -2.34 -8.20
N ASP A 125 -6.43 -1.05 -8.31
CA ASP A 125 -5.84 -0.01 -7.46
C ASP A 125 -6.36 -0.12 -6.02
N ALA A 126 -7.66 -0.38 -5.83
CA ALA A 126 -8.23 -0.69 -4.52
C ALA A 126 -7.58 -1.92 -3.87
N GLN A 127 -7.27 -2.98 -4.64
CA GLN A 127 -6.61 -4.18 -4.14
C GLN A 127 -5.20 -3.88 -3.65
N VAL A 128 -4.43 -3.05 -4.38
CA VAL A 128 -3.12 -2.57 -3.93
C VAL A 128 -3.25 -1.72 -2.67
N LYS A 129 -4.25 -0.84 -2.59
CA LYS A 129 -4.45 0.01 -1.40
C LYS A 129 -4.81 -0.79 -0.15
N ILE A 130 -5.54 -1.90 -0.28
CA ILE A 130 -5.77 -2.83 0.83
C ILE A 130 -4.44 -3.38 1.36
N ALA A 131 -3.57 -3.85 0.47
CA ALA A 131 -2.25 -4.35 0.85
C ALA A 131 -1.37 -3.27 1.47
N ASP A 132 -1.34 -2.06 0.89
CA ASP A 132 -0.63 -0.90 1.44
C ASP A 132 -1.14 -0.55 2.86
N ALA A 133 -2.45 -0.65 3.10
CA ALA A 133 -3.04 -0.35 4.40
C ALA A 133 -2.67 -1.41 5.46
N TYR A 134 -2.73 -2.69 5.11
CA TYR A 134 -2.25 -3.77 5.98
C TYR A 134 -0.76 -3.61 6.31
N PHE A 135 0.06 -3.23 5.32
CA PHE A 135 1.47 -2.95 5.54
C PHE A 135 1.68 -1.81 6.55
N LYS A 136 0.93 -0.70 6.42
CA LYS A 136 0.99 0.43 7.37
C LYS A 136 0.56 0.05 8.79
N LEU A 137 -0.41 -0.85 8.92
CA LEU A 137 -0.87 -1.40 10.21
C LEU A 137 0.16 -2.35 10.85
N GLY A 138 1.24 -2.71 10.15
CA GLY A 138 2.18 -3.74 10.60
C GLY A 138 1.61 -5.17 10.49
N GLN A 139 0.47 -5.32 9.83
CA GLN A 139 -0.21 -6.59 9.52
C GLN A 139 0.42 -7.18 8.26
N TYR A 140 1.67 -7.61 8.38
CA TYR A 140 2.49 -7.96 7.22
C TYR A 140 2.08 -9.27 6.55
N GLU A 141 1.49 -10.21 7.29
CA GLU A 141 0.96 -11.46 6.71
C GLU A 141 -0.23 -11.14 5.78
N GLU A 142 -1.17 -10.33 6.28
CA GLU A 142 -2.32 -9.85 5.52
C GLU A 142 -1.92 -8.97 4.33
N ALA A 143 -0.87 -8.15 4.48
CA ALA A 143 -0.32 -7.36 3.39
C ALA A 143 0.25 -8.23 2.27
N LEU A 144 1.02 -9.28 2.61
CA LEU A 144 1.56 -10.24 1.65
C LEU A 144 0.45 -10.95 0.89
N ASP A 145 -0.55 -11.49 1.60
CA ASP A 145 -1.71 -12.15 0.99
C ASP A 145 -2.44 -11.21 0.02
N ALA A 146 -2.63 -9.94 0.40
CA ALA A 146 -3.32 -8.96 -0.43
C ALA A 146 -2.51 -8.56 -1.68
N TYR A 147 -1.18 -8.44 -1.58
CA TYR A 147 -0.29 -8.19 -2.70
C TYR A 147 -0.22 -9.39 -3.66
N GLU A 148 -0.12 -10.61 -3.14
CA GLU A 148 -0.11 -11.84 -3.95
C GLU A 148 -1.43 -12.00 -4.71
N LYS A 149 -2.56 -11.78 -4.02
CA LYS A 149 -3.89 -11.75 -4.64
C LYS A 149 -4.01 -10.68 -5.75
N PHE A 150 -3.30 -9.55 -5.64
CA PHE A 150 -3.24 -8.59 -6.74
C PHE A 150 -2.54 -9.18 -7.96
N LEU A 151 -1.37 -9.81 -7.78
CA LEU A 151 -0.60 -10.40 -8.88
C LEU A 151 -1.38 -11.51 -9.59
N GLU A 152 -2.16 -12.30 -8.84
CA GLU A 152 -3.04 -13.35 -9.40
C GLU A 152 -4.20 -12.78 -10.21
N ASN A 153 -4.91 -11.79 -9.68
CA ASN A 153 -6.12 -11.26 -10.31
C ASN A 153 -5.82 -10.29 -11.45
N TYR A 154 -4.67 -9.61 -11.41
CA TYR A 154 -4.33 -8.53 -12.32
C TYR A 154 -2.93 -8.66 -12.97
N PRO A 155 -2.61 -9.79 -13.64
CA PRO A 155 -1.26 -10.14 -14.11
C PRO A 155 -0.74 -9.31 -15.29
N LYS A 156 -1.48 -8.29 -15.74
CA LYS A 156 -1.06 -7.34 -16.79
C LYS A 156 -1.24 -5.87 -16.38
N ASN A 157 -1.49 -5.61 -15.10
CA ASN A 157 -1.76 -4.28 -14.61
C ASN A 157 -0.47 -3.48 -14.37
N GLU A 158 -0.54 -2.15 -14.50
CA GLU A 158 0.59 -1.24 -14.36
C GLU A 158 1.21 -1.20 -12.96
N TRP A 159 0.48 -1.64 -11.93
CA TRP A 159 0.97 -1.72 -10.54
C TRP A 159 1.87 -2.94 -10.28
N ILE A 160 2.03 -3.87 -11.24
CA ILE A 160 2.84 -5.08 -11.03
C ILE A 160 4.27 -4.77 -10.56
N PRO A 161 5.04 -3.85 -11.20
CA PRO A 161 6.39 -3.55 -10.72
C PRO A 161 6.41 -3.00 -9.30
N TYR A 162 5.42 -2.20 -8.92
CA TYR A 162 5.29 -1.70 -7.55
C TYR A 162 5.04 -2.85 -6.58
N VAL A 163 4.08 -3.73 -6.87
CA VAL A 163 3.73 -4.86 -5.99
C VAL A 163 4.87 -5.88 -5.87
N GLN A 164 5.56 -6.19 -6.98
CA GLN A 164 6.75 -7.05 -6.98
C GLN A 164 7.88 -6.50 -6.10
N TYR A 165 7.98 -5.18 -5.96
CA TYR A 165 8.91 -4.54 -5.02
C TYR A 165 8.38 -4.54 -3.58
N GLN A 166 7.07 -4.33 -3.38
CA GLN A 166 6.47 -4.28 -2.04
C GLN A 166 6.47 -5.62 -1.32
N ILE A 167 6.32 -6.75 -2.02
CA ILE A 167 6.35 -8.09 -1.41
C ILE A 167 7.65 -8.37 -0.64
N PRO A 168 8.85 -8.32 -1.26
CA PRO A 168 10.10 -8.53 -0.54
C PRO A 168 10.35 -7.44 0.52
N LEU A 169 9.93 -6.19 0.29
CA LEU A 169 9.99 -5.14 1.31
C LEU A 169 9.15 -5.52 2.53
N THR A 170 7.93 -6.01 2.33
CA THR A 170 7.03 -6.46 3.39
C THR A 170 7.67 -7.57 4.23
N ARG A 171 8.34 -8.54 3.59
CA ARG A 171 9.11 -9.60 4.29
C ARG A 171 10.23 -9.04 5.16
N VAL A 172 10.95 -8.01 4.70
CA VAL A 172 11.98 -7.33 5.51
C VAL A 172 11.37 -6.69 6.77
N TYR A 173 10.26 -5.98 6.62
CA TYR A 173 9.59 -5.36 7.77
C TYR A 173 8.97 -6.39 8.73
N HIS A 174 8.43 -7.48 8.19
CA HIS A 174 7.91 -8.60 8.98
C HIS A 174 8.99 -9.26 9.82
N GLU A 175 10.17 -9.50 9.24
CA GLU A 175 11.29 -10.07 9.99
C GLU A 175 11.74 -9.16 11.13
N LYS A 176 11.81 -7.85 10.91
CA LYS A 176 12.18 -6.88 11.94
C LYS A 176 11.26 -6.89 13.17
N LEU A 177 9.99 -7.29 13.03
CA LEU A 177 9.09 -7.44 14.17
C LEU A 177 9.28 -8.75 14.94
N GLN A 178 9.68 -9.82 14.25
CA GLN A 178 9.78 -11.16 14.84
C GLN A 178 11.19 -11.53 15.31
N GLU A 179 12.20 -10.72 14.96
CA GLU A 179 13.64 -10.88 15.23
C GLU A 179 14.14 -12.34 15.05
N ARG A 180 14.96 -12.58 14.01
CA ARG A 180 15.67 -13.85 13.69
C ARG A 180 14.92 -14.81 12.76
N ASN A 181 13.93 -14.35 12.01
CA ASN A 181 13.37 -15.17 10.94
C ASN A 181 14.21 -15.03 9.66
N TYR A 182 15.39 -15.66 9.65
CA TYR A 182 16.30 -15.62 8.50
C TYR A 182 15.67 -16.13 7.20
N GLY A 183 14.64 -16.97 7.26
CA GLY A 183 13.90 -17.42 6.08
C GLY A 183 13.19 -16.27 5.36
N LEU A 184 12.67 -15.28 6.10
CA LEU A 184 12.05 -14.09 5.51
C LEU A 184 13.07 -13.20 4.81
N LEU A 185 14.27 -13.04 5.37
CA LEU A 185 15.33 -12.25 4.73
C LEU A 185 15.81 -12.90 3.43
N ILE A 186 16.02 -14.22 3.42
CA ILE A 186 16.39 -14.96 2.21
C ILE A 186 15.31 -14.79 1.14
N SER A 187 14.05 -15.01 1.50
CA SER A 187 12.91 -14.84 0.58
C SER A 187 12.74 -13.39 0.12
N ALA A 188 13.07 -12.40 0.95
CA ALA A 188 13.07 -11.00 0.57
C ALA A 188 14.18 -10.70 -0.46
N ARG A 189 15.39 -11.20 -0.23
CA ARG A 189 16.52 -11.05 -1.16
C ARG A 189 16.18 -11.65 -2.53
N GLU A 190 15.67 -12.88 -2.55
CA GLU A 190 15.24 -13.56 -3.77
C GLU A 190 14.15 -12.75 -4.51
N GLY A 191 13.17 -12.20 -3.78
CA GLY A 191 12.14 -11.34 -4.37
C GLY A 191 12.70 -10.03 -4.95
N PHE A 192 13.68 -9.40 -4.29
CA PHE A 192 14.35 -8.22 -4.85
C PHE A 192 15.18 -8.57 -6.09
N GLU A 193 15.86 -9.72 -6.11
CA GLU A 193 16.60 -10.21 -7.28
C GLU A 193 15.65 -10.45 -8.47
N GLU A 194 14.51 -11.10 -8.23
CA GLU A 194 13.46 -11.29 -9.23
C GLU A 194 12.90 -9.94 -9.73
N TYR A 195 12.66 -8.98 -8.83
CA TYR A 195 12.27 -7.62 -9.19
C TYR A 195 13.30 -6.97 -10.13
N LEU A 196 14.60 -7.09 -9.84
CA LEU A 196 15.66 -6.51 -10.67
C LEU A 196 15.76 -7.18 -12.06
N ILE A 197 15.50 -8.49 -12.15
CA ILE A 197 15.47 -9.22 -13.41
C ILE A 197 14.28 -8.77 -14.27
N SER A 198 13.10 -8.65 -13.67
CA SER A 198 11.86 -8.30 -14.36
C SER A 198 11.70 -6.80 -14.64
N ASN A 199 12.31 -5.94 -13.81
CA ASN A 199 12.17 -4.48 -13.85
C ASN A 199 13.53 -3.76 -13.84
N PRO A 200 14.44 -4.01 -14.81
CA PRO A 200 15.84 -3.54 -14.76
C PRO A 200 16.01 -2.01 -14.83
N GLN A 201 14.96 -1.28 -15.24
CA GLN A 201 14.90 0.19 -15.31
C GLN A 201 13.79 0.76 -14.41
N GLY A 202 13.29 -0.02 -13.44
CA GLY A 202 12.25 0.39 -12.51
C GLY A 202 12.73 1.46 -11.53
N VAL A 203 11.78 2.25 -10.99
CA VAL A 203 12.07 3.33 -10.04
C VAL A 203 12.72 2.85 -8.74
N HIS A 204 12.51 1.59 -8.35
CA HIS A 204 13.06 1.00 -7.13
C HIS A 204 14.34 0.17 -7.36
N VAL A 205 14.96 0.21 -8.54
CA VAL A 205 16.18 -0.57 -8.83
C VAL A 205 17.32 -0.23 -7.87
N GLY A 206 17.52 1.06 -7.57
CA GLY A 206 18.55 1.49 -6.62
C GLY A 206 18.27 1.01 -5.20
N ASP A 207 17.01 1.08 -4.77
CA ASP A 207 16.59 0.63 -3.45
C ASP A 207 16.69 -0.89 -3.30
N ALA A 208 16.22 -1.66 -4.28
CA ALA A 208 16.31 -3.12 -4.29
C ALA A 208 17.76 -3.61 -4.21
N LYS A 209 18.69 -3.01 -4.97
CA LYS A 209 20.12 -3.35 -4.88
C LYS A 209 20.67 -3.11 -3.47
N ARG A 210 20.35 -1.98 -2.87
CA ARG A 210 20.77 -1.63 -1.51
C ARG A 210 20.20 -2.60 -0.48
N MET A 211 18.92 -2.95 -0.59
CA MET A 211 18.27 -3.93 0.29
C MET A 211 18.93 -5.31 0.16
N ILE A 212 19.26 -5.75 -1.06
CA ILE A 212 20.01 -7.00 -1.28
C ILE A 212 21.38 -6.94 -0.58
N GLU A 213 22.13 -5.84 -0.72
CA GLU A 213 23.43 -5.67 -0.07
C GLU A 213 23.31 -5.72 1.47
N GLU A 214 22.31 -5.04 2.04
CA GLU A 214 22.03 -5.07 3.48
C GLU A 214 21.69 -6.48 3.97
N ILE A 215 20.79 -7.19 3.26
CA ILE A 215 20.42 -8.56 3.60
C ILE A 215 21.62 -9.50 3.50
N ARG A 216 22.42 -9.39 2.43
CA ARG A 216 23.63 -10.22 2.26
C ARG A 216 24.65 -9.98 3.36
N ALA A 217 24.78 -8.76 3.88
CA ALA A 217 25.65 -8.48 5.01
C ALA A 217 25.16 -9.18 6.30
N ILE A 218 23.85 -9.22 6.55
CA ILE A 218 23.25 -9.92 7.69
C ILE A 218 23.43 -11.45 7.56
N GLU A 219 23.23 -12.00 6.37
CA GLU A 219 23.43 -13.42 6.09
C GLU A 219 24.91 -13.81 6.28
N ALA A 220 25.83 -13.00 5.75
CA ALA A 220 27.27 -13.20 5.90
C ALA A 220 27.71 -13.13 7.38
N GLU A 221 27.16 -12.20 8.15
CA GLU A 221 27.40 -12.10 9.60
C GLU A 221 27.01 -13.39 10.32
N ARG A 222 25.82 -13.91 10.03
CA ARG A 222 25.30 -15.12 10.65
C ARG A 222 26.25 -16.30 10.41
N GLU A 223 26.62 -16.52 9.16
CA GLU A 223 27.48 -17.64 8.76
C GLU A 223 28.90 -17.49 9.34
N PHE A 224 29.43 -16.27 9.34
CA PHE A 224 30.69 -15.96 10.00
C PHE A 224 30.64 -16.29 11.50
N ASN A 225 29.56 -15.89 12.19
CA ASN A 225 29.36 -16.16 13.61
C ASN A 225 29.25 -17.65 13.93
N ILE A 226 28.72 -18.46 13.00
CA ILE A 226 28.74 -19.92 13.10
C ILE A 226 30.18 -20.44 12.98
N GLY A 227 30.97 -19.91 12.04
CA GLY A 227 32.41 -20.19 11.95
C GLY A 227 33.16 -19.89 13.25
N ASP A 228 32.95 -18.69 13.81
CA ASP A 228 33.55 -18.26 15.09
C ASP A 228 33.07 -19.12 16.28
N PHE A 229 31.83 -19.63 16.24
CA PHE A 229 31.37 -20.64 17.21
C PHE A 229 32.17 -21.94 17.11
N TYR A 230 32.41 -22.46 15.90
CA TYR A 230 33.22 -23.67 15.70
C TYR A 230 34.66 -23.51 16.17
N LEU A 231 35.25 -22.32 16.06
CA LEU A 231 36.55 -22.02 16.66
C LEU A 231 36.53 -22.12 18.19
N ARG A 232 35.49 -21.59 18.85
CA ARG A 232 35.34 -21.66 20.31
C ARG A 232 35.25 -23.10 20.82
N VAL A 233 34.61 -23.99 20.07
CA VAL A 233 34.54 -25.43 20.38
C VAL A 233 35.72 -26.24 19.83
N ARG A 234 36.81 -25.57 19.42
CA ARG A 234 38.08 -26.15 18.96
C ARG A 234 37.93 -27.06 17.73
N ARG A 235 37.07 -26.68 16.78
CA ARG A 235 36.87 -27.37 15.50
C ARG A 235 37.29 -26.47 14.32
N PRO A 236 38.59 -26.28 14.08
CA PRO A 236 39.09 -25.33 13.08
C PRO A 236 38.72 -25.71 11.65
N ALA A 237 38.71 -27.00 11.29
CA ALA A 237 38.28 -27.45 9.96
C ALA A 237 36.80 -27.10 9.68
N SER A 238 35.92 -27.27 10.67
CA SER A 238 34.52 -26.87 10.54
C SER A 238 34.38 -25.36 10.42
N ALA A 239 35.09 -24.59 11.24
CA ALA A 239 35.09 -23.13 11.13
C ALA A 239 35.56 -22.64 9.76
N ALA A 240 36.61 -23.26 9.21
CA ALA A 240 37.14 -22.92 7.90
C ALA A 240 36.09 -23.11 6.79
N MET A 241 35.28 -24.17 6.85
CA MET A 241 34.19 -24.36 5.87
C MET A 241 33.19 -23.19 5.87
N TYR A 242 32.84 -22.66 7.04
CA TYR A 242 31.94 -21.49 7.13
C TYR A 242 32.61 -20.22 6.62
N PHE A 243 33.89 -19.99 6.94
CA PHE A 243 34.60 -18.83 6.41
C PHE A 243 34.77 -18.89 4.90
N GLU A 244 35.08 -20.06 4.33
CA GLU A 244 35.13 -20.26 2.88
C GLU A 244 33.77 -20.01 2.23
N PHE A 245 32.68 -20.49 2.84
CA PHE A 245 31.32 -20.20 2.41
C PHE A 245 31.04 -18.68 2.41
N VAL A 246 31.38 -17.98 3.49
CA VAL A 246 31.19 -16.53 3.59
C VAL A 246 31.92 -15.77 2.46
N ILE A 247 33.16 -16.17 2.16
CA ILE A 247 33.98 -15.54 1.10
C ILE A 247 33.39 -15.77 -0.28
N ASN A 248 32.95 -17.00 -0.57
CA ASN A 248 32.49 -17.39 -1.89
C ASN A 248 31.10 -16.85 -2.22
N ASP A 249 30.17 -16.91 -1.25
CA ASP A 249 28.76 -16.61 -1.50
C ASP A 249 28.36 -15.19 -1.08
N PHE A 250 29.17 -14.52 -0.25
CA PHE A 250 28.96 -13.13 0.16
C PHE A 250 30.15 -12.21 -0.16
N PRO A 251 30.74 -12.26 -1.37
CA PRO A 251 31.83 -11.38 -1.75
C PRO A 251 31.42 -9.91 -1.64
N GLY A 252 32.38 -9.07 -1.23
CA GLY A 252 32.18 -7.62 -1.05
C GLY A 252 31.58 -7.22 0.30
N THR A 253 31.19 -8.18 1.15
CA THR A 253 30.78 -7.88 2.53
C THR A 253 32.00 -7.76 3.45
N ILE A 254 31.90 -6.96 4.52
CA ILE A 254 32.93 -6.88 5.57
C ILE A 254 33.20 -8.25 6.23
N TRP A 255 32.21 -9.13 6.22
CA TRP A 255 32.33 -10.47 6.78
C TRP A 255 33.13 -11.41 5.89
N ALA A 256 33.11 -11.24 4.56
CA ALA A 256 34.02 -11.94 3.65
C ALA A 256 35.48 -11.52 3.84
N GLU A 257 35.74 -10.23 4.11
CA GLU A 257 37.08 -9.74 4.46
C GLU A 257 37.56 -10.37 5.77
N ARG A 258 36.74 -10.31 6.83
CA ARG A 258 37.05 -10.94 8.12
C ARG A 258 37.20 -12.46 8.03
N ALA A 259 36.39 -13.12 7.21
CA ALA A 259 36.50 -14.56 6.96
C ALA A 259 37.83 -14.90 6.29
N SER A 260 38.28 -14.09 5.34
CA SER A 260 39.60 -14.23 4.71
C SER A 260 40.72 -14.13 5.74
N GLU A 261 40.70 -13.10 6.60
CA GLU A 261 41.68 -12.93 7.69
C GLU A 261 41.70 -14.13 8.65
N ARG A 262 40.52 -14.66 9.01
CA ARG A 262 40.38 -15.84 9.86
C ARG A 262 41.00 -17.09 9.21
N LEU A 263 40.74 -17.32 7.92
CA LEU A 263 41.31 -18.47 7.20
C LEU A 263 42.83 -18.38 7.09
N GLU A 264 43.36 -17.21 6.75
CA GLU A 264 44.80 -16.98 6.70
C GLU A 264 45.46 -17.27 8.05
N PHE A 265 44.87 -16.77 9.14
CA PHE A 265 45.35 -17.04 10.48
C PHE A 265 45.34 -18.54 10.81
N LEU A 266 44.26 -19.27 10.48
CA LEU A 266 44.16 -20.71 10.73
C LEU A 266 45.21 -21.53 9.96
N ARG A 267 45.53 -21.14 8.72
CA ARG A 267 46.60 -21.75 7.92
C ARG A 267 47.98 -21.46 8.52
N MET A 268 48.21 -20.23 8.97
CA MET A 268 49.48 -19.82 9.57
C MET A 268 49.83 -20.62 10.84
N ILE A 269 48.82 -20.97 11.64
CA ILE A 269 49.00 -21.78 12.86
C ILE A 269 48.87 -23.30 12.62
N GLU A 270 48.82 -23.74 11.35
CA GLU A 270 48.65 -25.14 10.95
C GLU A 270 47.39 -25.82 11.52
N ALA A 271 46.35 -25.02 11.85
CA ALA A 271 45.08 -25.55 12.36
C ALA A 271 44.20 -26.13 11.25
N ILE A 272 44.46 -25.74 10.00
CA ILE A 272 43.88 -26.29 8.77
C ILE A 272 44.98 -26.42 7.71
N LYS A 273 44.71 -27.23 6.67
CA LYS A 273 45.62 -27.42 5.54
C LYS A 273 45.58 -26.26 4.55
#